data_AF-W0LI22-F1
#
_entry.id   AF-W0LI22-F1
#
_cell.length_a   1.000
_cell.length_b   1.000
_cell.length_c   1.000
_cell.angle_alpha   90.00
_cell.angle_beta   90.00
_cell.angle_gamma   90.00
#
_symmetry.space_group_name_H-M   'P 1'
#
loop_
_entity.id
_entity.type
_entity.pdbx_description
1 polymer ?
#
loop_
_entity_poly.entity_id
_entity_poly.type
_entity_poly.pdbx_seq_one_letter_code
_entity_poly.pdbx_strand_id
1 'polypeptide(L)'
;ILGATVMPHNLYLHSSIVQTRKIERTPDGLKQAIKNNIWDTVIALSAAFFVNAAILILAAAVFSRGGVVVEELQQAHELLKPALGGAAATAFAVALLASGQSSTITGTLAGQIVMEGFTKIRIAPWKRRMITRLLAIIPTMFIISATGGTGTVEMLIISQVILSMQLSFAIFPLIMFTSDKAKMGEFANKPWVMWLGYAVGGVIGLLNLYLLWQTFSEKVIYGQFVLGGIVAVAVAFAAWVMFFYKPKSALEVSTP
;
A
#
# COMPACT_ATOMS: atom_id res chain seq x y z
N ILE A 1 -0.80 11.17 -0.75
CA ILE A 1 -1.33 10.80 0.59
C ILE A 1 -2.08 9.46 0.55
N LEU A 2 -3.16 9.29 -0.22
CA LEU A 2 -3.98 8.06 -0.21
C LEU A 2 -3.22 6.74 -0.47
N GLY A 3 -2.37 6.68 -1.51
CA GLY A 3 -1.55 5.49 -1.78
C GLY A 3 -0.45 5.22 -0.75
N ALA A 4 -0.04 6.25 0.00
CA ALA A 4 0.93 6.13 1.08
C ALA A 4 0.27 5.68 2.40
N THR A 5 -1.02 5.98 2.61
CA THR A 5 -1.76 5.56 3.81
C THR A 5 -2.39 4.18 3.67
N VAL A 6 -2.85 3.81 2.47
CA VAL A 6 -3.40 2.48 2.18
C VAL A 6 -2.44 1.73 1.27
N MET A 7 -1.54 0.95 1.87
CA MET A 7 -0.53 0.20 1.11
C MET A 7 -1.07 -1.20 0.75
N PRO A 8 -1.01 -1.62 -0.53
CA PRO A 8 -1.58 -2.91 -0.97
C PRO A 8 -0.92 -4.11 -0.29
N HIS A 9 0.39 -4.05 -0.07
CA HIS A 9 1.11 -5.11 0.62
C HIS A 9 0.65 -5.33 2.07
N ASN A 10 0.09 -4.30 2.73
CA ASN A 10 -0.49 -4.44 4.07
C ASN A 10 -1.79 -5.24 4.06
N LEU A 11 -2.56 -5.23 2.96
CA LEU A 11 -3.76 -6.07 2.82
C LEU A 11 -3.38 -7.56 2.82
N TYR A 12 -2.33 -7.93 2.10
CA TYR A 12 -1.80 -9.29 2.08
C TYR A 12 -1.12 -9.66 3.42
N LEU A 13 -0.35 -8.75 4.00
CA LEU A 13 0.31 -8.99 5.28
C LEU A 13 -0.70 -9.21 6.41
N HIS A 14 -1.67 -8.32 6.55
CA HIS A 14 -2.67 -8.37 7.61
C HIS A 14 -3.54 -9.62 7.50
N SER A 15 -3.96 -10.00 6.29
CA SER A 15 -4.74 -11.22 6.06
C SER A 15 -3.98 -12.51 6.39
N SER A 16 -2.65 -12.50 6.42
CA SER A 16 -1.85 -13.64 6.89
C SER A 16 -1.57 -13.59 8.39
N ILE A 17 -1.23 -12.42 8.95
CA ILE A 17 -0.90 -12.28 10.38
C ILE A 17 -2.11 -12.60 11.25
N VAL A 18 -3.31 -12.23 10.80
CA VAL A 18 -4.54 -12.53 11.55
C VAL A 18 -4.74 -14.04 11.79
N GLN A 19 -4.18 -14.88 10.90
CA GLN A 19 -4.29 -16.34 10.97
C GLN A 19 -3.29 -16.98 11.93
N THR A 20 -2.28 -16.24 12.42
CA THR A 20 -1.32 -16.77 13.40
C THR A 20 -1.88 -16.75 14.82
N ARG A 21 -3.00 -16.06 15.06
CA ARG A 21 -3.70 -16.07 16.34
C ARG A 21 -4.41 -17.42 16.53
N LYS A 22 -4.43 -17.92 17.76
CA LYS A 22 -5.20 -19.12 18.11
C LYS A 22 -6.69 -18.76 18.06
N ILE A 23 -7.38 -19.20 17.02
CA ILE A 23 -8.80 -18.93 16.78
C ILE A 23 -9.55 -20.25 16.81
N GLU A 24 -10.60 -20.31 17.62
CA GLU A 24 -11.52 -21.43 17.61
C GLU A 24 -12.35 -21.40 16.33
N ARG A 25 -12.40 -22.51 15.59
CA ARG A 25 -13.09 -22.62 14.29
C ARG A 25 -14.59 -22.86 14.46
N THR A 26 -15.19 -22.24 15.46
CA THR A 26 -16.63 -22.20 15.73
C THR A 26 -17.19 -20.85 15.30
N PRO A 27 -18.50 -20.75 14.97
CA PRO A 27 -19.14 -19.47 14.63
C PRO A 27 -18.89 -18.37 15.67
N ASP A 28 -19.04 -18.69 16.96
CA ASP A 28 -18.82 -17.73 18.04
C ASP A 28 -17.34 -17.34 18.19
N GLY A 29 -16.42 -18.30 18.05
CA GLY A 29 -14.98 -18.06 18.06
C GLY A 29 -14.52 -17.15 16.92
N LEU A 30 -15.03 -17.38 15.71
CA LEU A 30 -14.78 -16.54 14.53
C LEU A 30 -15.35 -15.14 14.71
N LYS A 31 -16.57 -15.00 15.23
CA LYS A 31 -17.20 -13.71 15.52
C LYS A 31 -16.40 -12.91 16.54
N GLN A 32 -15.91 -13.54 17.60
CA GLN A 32 -15.05 -12.90 18.59
C GLN A 32 -13.70 -12.50 17.99
N ALA A 33 -13.08 -13.37 17.20
CA ALA A 33 -11.83 -13.05 16.50
C ALA A 33 -11.99 -11.85 15.56
N ILE A 34 -13.04 -11.80 14.74
CA ILE A 34 -13.35 -10.66 13.86
C ILE A 34 -13.52 -9.38 14.68
N LYS A 35 -14.29 -9.42 15.78
CA LYS A 35 -14.48 -8.26 16.66
C LYS A 35 -13.15 -7.75 17.22
N ASN A 36 -12.28 -8.64 17.69
CA ASN A 36 -10.98 -8.27 18.23
C ASN A 36 -10.06 -7.68 17.15
N ASN A 37 -10.06 -8.25 15.95
CA ASN A 37 -9.28 -7.75 14.83
C ASN A 37 -9.77 -6.39 14.33
N ILE A 38 -11.07 -6.12 14.40
CA ILE A 38 -11.63 -4.79 14.11
C ILE A 38 -11.07 -3.78 15.11
N TRP A 39 -11.09 -4.08 16.41
CA TRP A 39 -10.53 -3.17 17.42
C TRP A 39 -9.03 -2.95 17.25
N ASP A 40 -8.26 -4.00 17.00
CA ASP A 40 -6.82 -3.92 16.71
C ASP A 40 -6.55 -2.97 15.53
N THR A 41 -7.28 -3.18 14.43
CA THR A 41 -7.16 -2.37 13.21
C THR A 41 -7.59 -0.91 13.46
N VAL A 42 -8.71 -0.68 14.15
CA VAL A 42 -9.22 0.68 14.43
C VAL A 42 -8.25 1.45 15.30
N ILE A 43 -7.70 0.84 16.36
CA ILE A 43 -6.73 1.49 17.25
C ILE A 43 -5.44 1.81 16.48
N ALA A 44 -4.91 0.84 15.72
CA ALA A 44 -3.68 1.02 14.96
C ALA A 44 -3.81 2.11 13.88
N LEU A 45 -4.90 2.09 13.09
CA LEU A 45 -5.15 3.10 12.05
C LEU A 45 -5.44 4.48 12.65
N SER A 46 -6.10 4.55 13.81
CA SER A 46 -6.32 5.81 14.53
C SER A 46 -5.00 6.42 15.00
N ALA A 47 -4.09 5.60 15.56
CA ALA A 47 -2.76 6.06 15.94
C ALA A 47 -1.97 6.58 14.71
N ALA A 48 -2.01 5.86 13.59
CA ALA A 48 -1.39 6.29 12.34
C ALA A 48 -2.00 7.61 11.81
N PHE A 49 -3.32 7.79 11.95
CA PHE A 49 -4.00 9.03 11.61
C PHE A 49 -3.48 10.20 12.46
N PHE A 50 -3.36 10.04 13.78
CA PHE A 50 -2.83 11.09 14.65
C PHE A 50 -1.37 11.44 14.34
N VAL A 51 -0.53 10.46 14.00
CA VAL A 51 0.85 10.71 13.57
C VAL A 51 0.88 11.51 12.26
N ASN A 52 0.10 11.10 11.26
CA ASN A 52 0.03 11.84 9.99
C ASN A 52 -0.51 13.26 10.17
N ALA A 53 -1.51 13.44 11.03
CA ALA A 53 -2.04 14.74 11.40
C ALA A 53 -0.99 15.59 12.12
N ALA A 54 -0.23 15.02 13.05
CA ALA A 54 0.85 15.71 13.76
C ALA A 54 1.95 16.18 12.81
N ILE A 55 2.37 15.34 11.84
CA ILE A 55 3.35 15.73 10.81
C ILE A 55 2.82 16.88 9.96
N LEU A 56 1.55 16.82 9.54
CA LEU A 56 0.93 17.87 8.73
C LEU A 56 0.81 19.20 9.52
N ILE A 57 0.37 19.14 10.78
CA ILE A 57 0.26 20.31 11.66
C ILE A 57 1.65 20.89 11.94
N LEU A 58 2.65 20.07 12.21
CA LEU A 58 4.04 20.48 12.41
C LEU A 58 4.57 21.21 11.17
N ALA A 59 4.41 20.62 9.98
CA ALA A 59 4.83 21.24 8.73
C ALA A 59 4.11 22.58 8.50
N ALA A 60 2.81 22.64 8.74
CA ALA A 60 2.04 23.88 8.62
C ALA A 60 2.45 24.93 9.66
N ALA A 61 2.69 24.56 10.90
CA ALA A 61 3.03 25.51 11.97
C ALA A 61 4.46 26.06 11.83
N VAL A 62 5.40 25.22 11.41
CA VAL A 62 6.83 25.57 11.36
C VAL A 62 7.23 26.15 10.01
N PHE A 63 6.74 25.60 8.89
CA PHE A 63 7.23 25.96 7.55
C PHE A 63 6.33 26.95 6.80
N SER A 64 5.03 27.04 7.12
CA SER A 64 4.09 27.91 6.40
C SER A 64 4.39 29.40 6.54
N ARG A 65 4.92 29.85 7.70
CA ARG A 65 5.24 31.27 7.93
C ARG A 65 6.48 31.77 7.17
N GLY A 66 7.35 30.87 6.71
CA GLY A 66 8.60 31.21 6.03
C GLY A 66 8.56 31.13 4.50
N GLY A 67 7.46 30.66 3.90
CA GLY A 67 7.38 30.42 2.46
C GLY A 67 8.33 29.33 1.94
N VAL A 68 8.93 28.53 2.84
CA VAL A 68 9.90 27.50 2.47
C VAL A 68 9.13 26.24 2.06
N VAL A 69 9.21 25.90 0.77
CA VAL A 69 8.73 24.62 0.26
C VAL A 69 9.75 23.56 0.65
N VAL A 70 9.36 22.65 1.54
CA VAL A 70 10.19 21.53 1.95
C VAL A 70 9.92 20.37 1.01
N GLU A 71 10.86 20.10 0.10
CA GLU A 71 10.76 19.01 -0.86
C GLU A 71 11.52 17.77 -0.38
N GLU A 72 12.51 17.95 0.51
CA GLU A 72 13.38 16.88 1.01
C GLU A 72 13.29 16.67 2.53
N LEU A 73 13.50 15.42 2.96
CA LEU A 73 13.51 15.04 4.38
C LEU A 73 14.68 15.69 5.15
N GLN A 74 15.79 15.93 4.47
CA GLN A 74 16.98 16.60 4.98
C GLN A 74 16.66 18.06 5.33
N GLN A 75 15.98 18.76 4.42
CA GLN A 75 15.52 20.13 4.65
C GLN A 75 14.58 20.20 5.86
N ALA A 76 13.68 19.22 6.03
CA ALA A 76 12.82 19.15 7.22
C ALA A 76 13.64 19.08 8.52
N HIS A 77 14.70 18.27 8.57
CA HIS A 77 15.57 18.16 9.75
C HIS A 77 16.32 19.47 10.03
N GLU A 78 16.89 20.10 9.00
CA GLU A 78 17.65 21.34 9.12
C GLU A 78 16.77 22.51 9.59
N LEU A 79 15.52 22.57 9.12
CA LEU A 79 14.56 23.60 9.50
C LEU A 79 13.94 23.37 10.89
N LEU A 80 13.91 22.12 11.38
CA LEU A 80 13.45 21.81 12.73
C LEU A 80 14.41 22.32 13.81
N LYS A 81 15.73 22.30 13.54
CA LYS A 81 16.75 22.73 14.50
C LYS A 81 16.60 24.18 14.97
N PRO A 82 16.44 25.19 14.09
CA PRO A 82 16.22 26.57 14.52
C PRO A 82 14.79 26.82 15.04
N ALA A 83 13.78 26.06 14.58
CA ALA A 83 12.40 26.30 14.97
C ALA A 83 12.02 25.70 16.33
N LEU A 84 12.51 24.50 16.64
CA LEU A 84 12.11 23.71 17.82
C LEU A 84 13.30 23.23 18.67
N GLY A 85 14.54 23.56 18.26
CA GLY A 85 15.77 23.20 18.96
C GLY A 85 16.39 21.88 18.50
N GLY A 86 17.65 21.65 18.90
CA GLY A 86 18.43 20.48 18.49
C GLY A 86 17.87 19.12 18.95
N ALA A 87 17.16 19.10 20.08
CA ALA A 87 16.51 17.89 20.58
C ALA A 87 15.38 17.41 19.65
N ALA A 88 14.56 18.33 19.13
CA ALA A 88 13.49 18.01 18.19
C ALA A 88 14.03 17.48 16.85
N ALA A 89 15.11 18.10 16.34
CA ALA A 89 15.78 17.64 15.12
C ALA A 89 16.34 16.21 15.30
N THR A 90 16.94 15.92 16.46
CA THR A 90 17.48 14.59 16.78
C THR A 90 16.35 13.55 16.90
N ALA A 91 15.26 13.88 17.59
CA ALA A 91 14.09 13.02 17.70
C ALA A 91 13.49 12.69 16.33
N PHE A 92 13.40 13.67 15.42
CA PHE A 92 12.97 13.45 14.04
C PHE A 92 13.90 12.49 13.29
N ALA A 93 15.22 12.65 13.40
CA ALA A 93 16.18 11.76 12.76
C ALA A 93 16.07 10.31 13.28
N VAL A 94 15.92 10.13 14.60
CA VAL A 94 15.72 8.81 15.22
C VAL A 94 14.40 8.18 14.76
N ALA A 95 13.32 8.96 14.73
CA ALA A 95 12.02 8.49 14.24
C ALA A 95 12.08 8.07 12.77
N LEU A 96 12.79 8.81 11.92
CA LEU A 96 12.97 8.48 10.52
C LEU A 96 13.74 7.17 10.33
N LEU A 97 14.83 6.97 11.10
CA LEU A 97 15.59 5.71 11.10
C LEU A 97 14.72 4.53 11.57
N ALA A 98 13.96 4.70 12.64
CA ALA A 98 13.06 3.67 13.18
C ALA A 98 11.97 3.29 12.16
N SER A 99 11.37 4.28 11.48
CA SER A 99 10.38 4.07 10.42
C SER A 99 10.94 3.22 9.27
N GLY A 100 12.17 3.50 8.82
CA GLY A 100 12.84 2.73 7.77
C GLY A 100 13.09 1.26 8.14
N GLN A 101 13.41 0.96 9.40
CA GLN A 101 13.55 -0.42 9.87
C GLN A 101 12.22 -1.15 9.90
N SER A 102 11.17 -0.51 10.43
CA SER A 102 9.82 -1.07 10.46
C SER A 102 9.31 -1.42 9.05
N SER A 103 9.44 -0.49 8.10
CA SER A 103 9.04 -0.68 6.70
C SER A 103 9.78 -1.84 6.03
N THR A 104 11.06 -2.05 6.37
CA THR A 104 11.82 -3.17 5.80
C THR A 104 11.28 -4.52 6.28
N ILE A 105 10.93 -4.64 7.57
CA ILE A 105 10.41 -5.90 8.12
C ILE A 105 9.05 -6.22 7.49
N THR A 106 8.12 -5.26 7.50
CA THR A 106 6.78 -5.46 6.93
C THR A 106 6.84 -5.75 5.43
N GLY A 107 7.66 -5.01 4.68
CA GLY A 107 7.86 -5.22 3.25
C GLY A 107 8.40 -6.62 2.93
N THR A 108 9.32 -7.14 3.75
CA THR A 108 9.79 -8.53 3.56
C THR A 108 8.67 -9.53 3.84
N LEU A 109 7.98 -9.47 4.98
CA LEU A 109 6.92 -10.43 5.30
C LEU A 109 5.79 -10.41 4.26
N ALA A 110 5.35 -9.22 3.84
CA ALA A 110 4.33 -9.08 2.82
C ALA A 110 4.77 -9.69 1.48
N GLY A 111 6.03 -9.44 1.08
CA GLY A 111 6.62 -10.06 -0.10
C GLY A 111 6.69 -11.59 -0.01
N GLN A 112 6.74 -12.18 1.19
CA GLN A 112 6.71 -13.64 1.39
C GLN A 112 5.35 -14.19 1.08
N ILE A 113 4.34 -13.55 1.67
CA ILE A 113 2.95 -13.95 1.53
C ILE A 113 2.52 -13.87 0.07
N VAL A 114 2.87 -12.77 -0.62
CA VAL A 114 2.54 -12.60 -2.04
C VAL A 114 3.29 -13.62 -2.90
N MET A 115 4.60 -13.80 -2.69
CA MET A 115 5.39 -14.72 -3.50
C MET A 115 4.96 -16.18 -3.29
N GLU A 116 4.79 -16.63 -2.05
CA GLU A 116 4.36 -17.99 -1.75
C GLU A 116 2.90 -18.24 -2.17
N GLY A 117 2.02 -17.24 -2.04
CA GLY A 117 0.62 -17.33 -2.44
C GLY A 117 0.42 -17.37 -3.95
N PHE A 118 1.07 -16.48 -4.70
CA PHE A 118 0.85 -16.34 -6.15
C PHE A 118 1.82 -17.17 -7.00
N THR A 119 3.10 -17.24 -6.62
CA THR A 119 4.13 -17.93 -7.42
C THR A 119 4.52 -19.29 -6.86
N LYS A 120 4.10 -19.62 -5.62
CA LYS A 120 4.47 -20.84 -4.89
C LYS A 120 5.98 -21.02 -4.67
N ILE A 121 6.78 -19.98 -4.87
CA ILE A 121 8.23 -19.98 -4.64
C ILE A 121 8.49 -19.69 -3.17
N ARG A 122 9.33 -20.51 -2.52
CA ARG A 122 9.79 -20.32 -1.14
C ARG A 122 11.27 -19.99 -1.10
N ILE A 123 11.62 -18.81 -0.62
CA ILE A 123 13.02 -18.39 -0.38
C ILE A 123 13.18 -17.87 1.04
N ALA A 124 14.38 -18.00 1.58
CA ALA A 124 14.70 -17.48 2.92
C ALA A 124 14.50 -15.94 2.97
N PRO A 125 13.97 -15.39 4.09
CA PRO A 125 13.68 -13.95 4.21
C PRO A 125 14.88 -13.04 3.91
N TRP A 126 16.08 -13.44 4.32
CA TRP A 126 17.31 -12.68 4.10
C TRP A 126 17.70 -12.65 2.61
N LYS A 127 17.56 -13.77 1.89
CA LYS A 127 17.84 -13.84 0.45
C LYS A 127 16.91 -12.91 -0.29
N ARG A 128 15.61 -12.94 0.02
CA ARG A 128 14.65 -12.01 -0.55
C ARG A 128 15.03 -10.56 -0.25
N ARG A 129 15.31 -10.23 1.02
CA ARG A 129 15.67 -8.86 1.43
C ARG A 129 16.86 -8.34 0.63
N MET A 130 17.87 -9.18 0.39
CA MET A 130 19.02 -8.82 -0.45
C MET A 130 18.61 -8.63 -1.90
N ILE A 131 17.88 -9.58 -2.49
CA ILE A 131 17.44 -9.49 -3.88
C ILE A 131 16.59 -8.23 -4.13
N THR A 132 15.54 -8.00 -3.34
CA THR A 132 14.65 -6.85 -3.53
C THR A 132 15.36 -5.52 -3.28
N ARG A 133 16.29 -5.48 -2.33
CA ARG A 133 17.09 -4.29 -2.06
C ARG A 133 18.11 -4.02 -3.16
N LEU A 134 18.77 -5.04 -3.70
CA LEU A 134 19.69 -4.89 -4.83
C LEU A 134 18.94 -4.46 -6.09
N LEU A 135 17.78 -5.07 -6.36
CA LEU A 135 16.91 -4.68 -7.49
C LEU A 135 16.39 -3.23 -7.38
N ALA A 136 16.24 -2.70 -6.17
CA ALA A 136 15.88 -1.29 -5.97
C ALA A 136 17.09 -0.35 -6.07
N ILE A 137 18.20 -0.70 -5.42
CA ILE A 137 19.38 0.19 -5.31
C ILE A 137 20.16 0.25 -6.62
N ILE A 138 20.39 -0.86 -7.30
CA ILE A 138 21.26 -0.89 -8.49
C ILE A 138 20.74 0.03 -9.61
N PRO A 139 19.45 -0.04 -10.02
CA PRO A 139 18.93 0.86 -11.04
C PRO A 139 18.94 2.33 -10.58
N THR A 140 18.63 2.56 -9.30
CA THR A 140 18.64 3.90 -8.71
C THR A 140 20.05 4.51 -8.78
N MET A 141 21.07 3.77 -8.35
CA MET A 141 22.47 4.20 -8.40
C MET A 141 22.94 4.48 -9.82
N PHE A 142 22.60 3.60 -10.77
CA PHE A 142 22.97 3.76 -12.17
C PHE A 142 22.42 5.08 -12.73
N ILE A 143 21.13 5.34 -12.54
CA ILE A 143 20.50 6.55 -13.09
C ILE A 143 20.97 7.80 -12.36
N ILE A 144 21.19 7.77 -11.05
CA ILE A 144 21.78 8.91 -10.32
C ILE A 144 23.16 9.24 -10.91
N SER A 145 24.00 8.23 -11.14
CA SER A 145 25.34 8.43 -11.72
C SER A 145 25.29 8.96 -13.17
N ALA A 146 24.29 8.55 -13.95
CA ALA A 146 24.13 8.97 -15.35
C ALA A 146 23.48 10.36 -15.50
N THR A 147 22.59 10.75 -14.59
CA THR A 147 21.77 11.98 -14.68
C THR A 147 22.21 13.09 -13.72
N GLY A 148 23.25 12.85 -12.91
CA GLY A 148 23.70 13.81 -11.90
C GLY A 148 22.68 14.07 -10.80
N GLY A 149 21.76 13.14 -10.54
CA GLY A 149 20.72 13.23 -9.51
C GLY A 149 19.40 13.87 -9.94
N THR A 150 19.32 14.46 -11.14
CA THR A 150 18.11 15.12 -11.65
C THR A 150 16.91 14.18 -11.87
N GLY A 151 17.14 12.88 -12.06
CA GLY A 151 16.09 11.87 -12.28
C GLY A 151 15.44 11.29 -11.01
N THR A 152 15.90 11.65 -9.81
CA THR A 152 15.50 10.97 -8.56
C THR A 152 14.03 11.24 -8.19
N VAL A 153 13.56 12.47 -8.41
CA VAL A 153 12.16 12.86 -8.16
C VAL A 153 11.23 12.10 -9.10
N GLU A 154 11.61 11.96 -10.38
CA GLU A 154 10.80 11.24 -11.36
C GLU A 154 10.68 9.75 -11.01
N MET A 155 11.76 9.11 -10.56
CA MET A 155 11.70 7.74 -10.05
C MET A 155 10.77 7.59 -8.86
N LEU A 156 10.81 8.56 -7.94
CA LEU A 156 9.94 8.56 -6.78
C LEU A 156 8.48 8.63 -7.23
N ILE A 157 8.15 9.53 -8.15
CA ILE A 157 6.81 9.66 -8.74
C ILE A 157 6.38 8.35 -9.41
N ILE A 158 7.22 7.76 -10.26
CA ILE A 158 6.92 6.48 -10.94
C ILE A 158 6.69 5.35 -9.91
N SER A 159 7.50 5.30 -8.84
CA SER A 159 7.32 4.33 -7.76
C SER A 159 5.96 4.50 -7.06
N GLN A 160 5.52 5.75 -6.85
CA GLN A 160 4.20 6.05 -6.30
C GLN A 160 3.06 5.67 -7.26
N VAL A 161 3.24 5.90 -8.57
CA VAL A 161 2.27 5.47 -9.60
C VAL A 161 2.11 3.94 -9.57
N ILE A 162 3.20 3.20 -9.51
CA ILE A 162 3.19 1.74 -9.45
C ILE A 162 2.49 1.25 -8.18
N LEU A 163 2.77 1.87 -7.02
CA LEU A 163 2.11 1.53 -5.75
C LEU A 163 0.61 1.84 -5.78
N SER A 164 0.23 2.97 -6.38
CA SER A 164 -1.17 3.39 -6.45
C SER A 164 -1.98 2.44 -7.34
N MET A 165 -1.42 2.04 -8.48
CA MET A 165 -2.05 1.04 -9.36
C MET A 165 -2.28 -0.30 -8.67
N GLN A 166 -1.28 -0.81 -7.94
CA GLN A 166 -1.38 -2.06 -7.20
C GLN A 166 -2.56 -2.07 -6.23
N LEU A 167 -2.89 -0.91 -5.63
CA LEU A 167 -4.00 -0.80 -4.69
C LEU A 167 -5.34 -1.12 -5.35
N SER A 168 -5.59 -0.63 -6.57
CA SER A 168 -6.81 -0.94 -7.31
C SER A 168 -6.91 -2.45 -7.57
N PHE A 169 -5.82 -3.10 -8.02
CA PHE A 169 -5.79 -4.54 -8.24
C PHE A 169 -5.98 -5.37 -6.96
N ALA A 170 -5.66 -4.83 -5.78
CA ALA A 170 -5.86 -5.51 -4.51
C ALA A 170 -7.28 -5.32 -3.94
N ILE A 171 -7.84 -4.10 -4.02
CA ILE A 171 -9.13 -3.76 -3.41
C ILE A 171 -10.30 -4.46 -4.09
N PHE A 172 -10.37 -4.46 -5.42
CA PHE A 172 -11.52 -5.04 -6.13
C PHE A 172 -11.69 -6.55 -5.86
N PRO A 173 -10.64 -7.40 -5.98
CA PRO A 173 -10.75 -8.81 -5.62
C PRO A 173 -11.04 -9.03 -4.14
N LEU A 174 -10.49 -8.18 -3.25
CA LEU A 174 -10.74 -8.29 -1.82
C LEU A 174 -12.23 -8.11 -1.52
N ILE A 175 -12.87 -7.07 -2.07
CA ILE A 175 -14.31 -6.83 -1.89
C ILE A 175 -15.11 -7.98 -2.51
N MET A 176 -14.72 -8.45 -3.69
CA MET A 176 -15.36 -9.58 -4.35
C MET A 176 -15.32 -10.84 -3.49
N PHE A 177 -14.14 -11.22 -2.98
CA PHE A 177 -13.99 -12.41 -2.14
C PHE A 177 -14.69 -12.29 -0.79
N THR A 178 -14.65 -11.12 -0.17
CA THR A 178 -15.29 -10.89 1.14
C THR A 178 -16.81 -10.74 1.05
N SER A 179 -17.35 -10.49 -0.14
CA SER A 179 -18.81 -10.41 -0.38
C SER A 179 -19.42 -11.70 -0.92
N ASP A 180 -18.59 -12.68 -1.27
CA ASP A 180 -19.01 -13.99 -1.77
C ASP A 180 -19.52 -14.87 -0.63
N LYS A 181 -20.85 -15.09 -0.57
CA LYS A 181 -21.49 -15.95 0.44
C LYS A 181 -21.01 -17.40 0.38
N ALA A 182 -20.58 -17.88 -0.78
CA ALA A 182 -20.06 -19.24 -0.90
C ALA A 182 -18.72 -19.39 -0.18
N LYS A 183 -17.90 -18.34 -0.17
CA LYS A 183 -16.58 -18.34 0.50
C LYS A 183 -16.64 -17.93 1.97
N MET A 184 -17.47 -16.95 2.29
CA MET A 184 -17.49 -16.30 3.59
C MET A 184 -18.62 -16.78 4.51
N GLY A 185 -19.60 -17.55 3.99
CA GLY A 185 -20.74 -18.05 4.75
C GLY A 185 -21.53 -16.91 5.38
N GLU A 186 -21.82 -17.05 6.69
CA GLU A 186 -22.52 -16.03 7.48
C GLU A 186 -21.72 -14.73 7.72
N PHE A 187 -20.40 -14.76 7.48
CA PHE A 187 -19.49 -13.61 7.65
C PHE A 187 -19.29 -12.81 6.36
N ALA A 188 -20.06 -13.09 5.30
CA ALA A 188 -20.02 -12.29 4.08
C ALA A 188 -20.39 -10.83 4.35
N ASN A 189 -19.76 -9.92 3.62
CA ASN A 189 -20.03 -8.48 3.74
C ASN A 189 -21.52 -8.18 3.59
N LYS A 190 -22.03 -7.30 4.47
CA LYS A 190 -23.37 -6.73 4.31
C LYS A 190 -23.40 -5.88 3.02
N PRO A 191 -24.55 -5.77 2.34
CA PRO A 191 -24.66 -5.02 1.08
C PRO A 191 -24.14 -3.58 1.18
N TRP A 192 -24.36 -2.90 2.31
CA TRP A 192 -23.86 -1.53 2.51
C TRP A 192 -22.32 -1.46 2.60
N VAL A 193 -21.66 -2.45 3.21
CA VAL A 193 -20.19 -2.54 3.28
C VAL A 193 -19.61 -2.81 1.91
N MET A 194 -20.26 -3.69 1.14
CA MET A 194 -19.90 -3.98 -0.24
C MET A 194 -19.99 -2.73 -1.12
N TRP A 195 -21.11 -2.01 -1.08
CA TRP A 195 -21.29 -0.76 -1.84
C TRP A 195 -20.30 0.31 -1.43
N LEU A 196 -20.08 0.49 -0.13
CA LEU A 196 -19.08 1.44 0.38
C LEU A 196 -17.66 1.06 -0.07
N GLY A 197 -17.33 -0.23 -0.04
CA GLY A 197 -16.05 -0.75 -0.53
C GLY A 197 -15.86 -0.46 -2.01
N TYR A 198 -16.86 -0.77 -2.85
CA TYR A 198 -16.78 -0.48 -4.29
C TYR A 198 -16.76 1.01 -4.59
N ALA A 199 -17.48 1.84 -3.82
CA ALA A 199 -17.42 3.30 -3.95
C ALA A 199 -16.01 3.83 -3.65
N VAL A 200 -15.41 3.41 -2.53
CA VAL A 200 -14.04 3.79 -2.16
C VAL A 200 -13.02 3.27 -3.19
N GLY A 201 -13.15 2.01 -3.61
CA GLY A 201 -12.31 1.42 -4.66
C GLY A 201 -12.44 2.14 -6.00
N GLY A 202 -13.66 2.57 -6.36
CA GLY A 202 -13.95 3.38 -7.54
C GLY A 202 -13.30 4.76 -7.47
N VAL A 203 -13.42 5.47 -6.34
CA VAL A 203 -12.75 6.76 -6.12
C VAL A 203 -11.24 6.62 -6.23
N ILE A 204 -10.66 5.60 -5.59
CA ILE A 204 -9.21 5.32 -5.67
C ILE A 204 -8.81 5.02 -7.12
N GLY A 205 -9.56 4.18 -7.83
CA GLY A 205 -9.32 3.87 -9.24
C GLY A 205 -9.35 5.11 -10.13
N LEU A 206 -10.36 5.97 -9.96
CA LEU A 206 -10.48 7.22 -10.71
C LEU A 206 -9.33 8.20 -10.42
N LEU A 207 -8.97 8.37 -9.15
CA LEU A 207 -7.83 9.21 -8.77
C LEU A 207 -6.50 8.67 -9.32
N ASN A 208 -6.34 7.35 -9.34
CA ASN A 208 -5.17 6.71 -9.93
C ASN A 208 -5.11 6.94 -11.45
N LEU A 209 -6.24 6.79 -12.15
CA LEU A 209 -6.32 7.08 -13.58
C LEU A 209 -6.01 8.55 -13.89
N TYR A 210 -6.53 9.47 -13.06
CA TYR A 210 -6.23 10.90 -13.18
C TYR A 210 -4.74 11.20 -12.97
N LEU A 211 -4.13 10.61 -11.94
CA LEU A 211 -2.69 10.77 -11.66
C LEU A 211 -1.85 10.20 -12.80
N LEU A 212 -2.25 9.07 -13.36
CA LEU A 212 -1.59 8.44 -14.51
C LEU A 212 -1.69 9.35 -15.74
N TRP A 213 -2.89 9.88 -16.00
CA TRP A 213 -3.12 10.85 -17.07
C TRP A 213 -2.21 12.05 -16.93
N GLN A 214 -2.15 12.68 -15.74
CA GLN A 214 -1.31 13.83 -15.49
C GLN A 214 0.19 13.51 -15.66
N THR A 215 0.64 12.35 -15.20
CA THR A 215 2.06 11.96 -15.26
C THR A 215 2.54 11.71 -16.69
N PHE A 216 1.66 11.17 -17.55
CA PHE A 216 2.04 10.73 -18.89
C PHE A 216 1.55 11.63 -20.02
N SER A 217 0.63 12.56 -19.78
CA SER A 217 0.16 13.52 -20.78
C SER A 217 1.25 14.52 -21.22
N GLU A 218 2.20 14.84 -20.36
CA GLU A 218 3.33 15.74 -20.66
C GLU A 218 4.47 15.06 -21.46
N LYS A 219 4.54 13.71 -21.49
CA LYS A 219 5.61 12.96 -22.20
C LYS A 219 5.10 12.39 -23.53
N VAL A 220 5.12 13.24 -24.56
CA VAL A 220 4.36 13.15 -25.82
C VAL A 220 4.52 11.86 -26.66
N ILE A 221 5.60 11.07 -26.54
CA ILE A 221 5.82 9.93 -27.46
C ILE A 221 5.74 8.56 -26.76
N TYR A 222 6.27 8.41 -25.54
CA TYR A 222 6.21 7.13 -24.81
C TYR A 222 5.09 7.07 -23.77
N GLY A 223 4.61 8.22 -23.30
CA GLY A 223 3.62 8.29 -22.23
C GLY A 223 2.26 7.74 -22.63
N GLN A 224 1.82 7.98 -23.87
CA GLN A 224 0.52 7.50 -24.35
C GLN A 224 0.45 5.98 -24.52
N PHE A 225 1.54 5.33 -24.95
CA PHE A 225 1.59 3.87 -25.06
C PHE A 225 1.62 3.19 -23.69
N VAL A 226 2.37 3.74 -22.74
CA VAL A 226 2.42 3.23 -21.35
C VAL A 226 1.05 3.43 -20.68
N LEU A 227 0.45 4.61 -20.85
CA LEU A 227 -0.88 4.93 -20.32
C LEU A 227 -1.94 4.00 -20.92
N GLY A 228 -1.95 3.82 -22.25
CA GLY A 228 -2.85 2.91 -22.94
C GLY A 228 -2.68 1.46 -22.48
N GLY A 229 -1.44 0.98 -22.32
CA GLY A 229 -1.15 -0.36 -21.83
C GLY A 229 -1.64 -0.58 -20.40
N ILE A 230 -1.42 0.39 -19.51
CA ILE A 230 -1.88 0.31 -18.12
C ILE A 230 -3.41 0.31 -18.03
N VAL A 231 -4.07 1.21 -18.75
CA VAL A 231 -5.54 1.27 -18.80
C VAL A 231 -6.09 -0.03 -19.38
N ALA A 232 -5.47 -0.57 -20.44
CA ALA A 232 -5.86 -1.84 -21.01
C ALA A 232 -5.73 -3.00 -20.00
N VAL A 233 -4.65 -3.07 -19.22
CA VAL A 233 -4.48 -4.08 -18.17
C VAL A 233 -5.52 -3.92 -17.06
N ALA A 234 -5.78 -2.68 -16.62
CA ALA A 234 -6.80 -2.40 -15.61
C ALA A 234 -8.21 -2.77 -16.07
N VAL A 235 -8.56 -2.44 -17.32
CA VAL A 235 -9.85 -2.79 -17.94
C VAL A 235 -9.95 -4.29 -18.18
N ALA A 236 -8.90 -4.93 -18.69
CA ALA A 236 -8.86 -6.38 -18.88
C ALA A 236 -9.03 -7.13 -17.55
N PHE A 237 -8.39 -6.64 -16.49
CA PHE A 237 -8.56 -7.19 -15.15
C PHE A 237 -9.97 -6.97 -14.61
N ALA A 238 -10.52 -5.76 -14.72
CA ALA A 238 -11.88 -5.47 -14.31
C ALA A 238 -12.90 -6.32 -15.08
N ALA A 239 -12.71 -6.49 -16.39
CA ALA A 239 -13.52 -7.36 -17.23
C ALA A 239 -13.36 -8.84 -16.84
N TRP A 240 -12.14 -9.30 -16.56
CA TRP A 240 -11.91 -10.65 -16.06
C TRP A 240 -12.61 -10.92 -14.73
N VAL A 241 -12.53 -9.96 -13.80
CA VAL A 241 -13.23 -9.99 -12.52
C VAL A 241 -14.75 -10.01 -12.72
N MET A 242 -15.30 -9.20 -13.62
CA MET A 242 -16.76 -9.13 -13.83
C MET A 242 -17.33 -10.31 -14.63
N PHE A 243 -16.62 -10.80 -15.65
CA PHE A 243 -17.16 -11.75 -16.62
C PHE A 243 -16.66 -13.19 -16.45
N PHE A 244 -15.42 -13.38 -15.99
CA PHE A 244 -14.77 -14.70 -15.95
C PHE A 244 -14.66 -15.28 -14.55
N TYR A 245 -14.69 -14.45 -13.51
CA TYR A 245 -14.70 -14.95 -12.15
C TYR A 245 -16.10 -15.46 -11.78
N LYS A 246 -16.31 -16.76 -11.94
CA LYS A 246 -17.42 -17.49 -11.32
C LYS A 246 -16.97 -17.98 -9.94
N PRO A 247 -17.66 -17.61 -8.85
CA PRO A 247 -17.32 -18.12 -7.52
C PRO A 247 -17.50 -19.64 -7.52
N LYS A 248 -16.41 -20.39 -7.31
CA LYS A 248 -16.53 -21.82 -7.01
C LYS A 248 -17.20 -21.97 -5.64
N SER A 249 -18.28 -22.74 -5.59
CA SER A 249 -18.97 -23.04 -4.34
C SER A 249 -18.03 -23.79 -3.38
N ALA A 250 -18.11 -23.49 -2.09
CA ALA A 250 -17.32 -24.16 -1.06
C ALA A 250 -17.55 -25.70 -0.97
N LEU A 251 -18.52 -26.23 -1.72
CA LEU A 251 -18.83 -27.66 -1.78
C LEU A 251 -17.90 -28.47 -2.71
N GLU A 252 -17.04 -27.82 -3.51
CA GLU A 252 -16.05 -28.53 -4.35
C GLU A 252 -14.67 -28.68 -3.68
N VAL A 253 -14.42 -28.04 -2.53
CA VAL A 253 -13.12 -28.09 -1.82
C VAL A 253 -13.10 -29.19 -0.74
N SER A 254 -14.22 -29.90 -0.54
CA SER A 254 -14.37 -30.97 0.46
C SER A 254 -14.25 -32.39 -0.09
N THR A 255 -13.80 -32.58 -1.33
CA THR A 255 -13.39 -33.91 -1.80
C THR A 255 -11.86 -34.00 -1.82
N PRO A 256 -11.27 -34.99 -1.12
CA PRO A 256 -9.83 -35.09 -0.89
C PRO A 256 -9.01 -35.25 -2.18
#